data_AF-A0A2M6WJL2-F1
#
_entry.id   AF-A0A2M6WJL2-F1
#
_cell.length_a   1.000
_cell.length_b   1.000
_cell.length_c   1.000
_cell.angle_alpha   90.00
_cell.angle_beta   90.00
_cell.angle_gamma   90.00
#
_symmetry.space_group_name_H-M   'P 1'
#
loop_
_entity.id
_entity.type
_entity.pdbx_description
1 polymer ?
#
loop_
_entity_poly.entity_id
_entity_poly.type
_entity_poly.pdbx_seq_one_letter_code
_entity_poly.pdbx_strand_id
1 'polypeptide(L)'
;ILYFTSYVPLVKNKLISSAIYSQQAGDPNKTLTAFTQALEYKSPVGNEETLSMLMRYSANLINATDLQNHEVYISEDGRRQVRALLKFNNDWFIKSQEYLVSQKDVFLLGSLYFRGATSFDPETGETFIVDQELLDYGKQLFNEVIEKYPTRVEFMEFLIASARLEGDMERLDYLIGLAEELRPDHDWLATR
;
A
#
# COMPACT_ATOMS: atom_id res chain seq x y z
N ILE A 1 -2.91 -4.72 36.58
CA ILE A 1 -3.93 -4.99 35.54
C ILE A 1 -4.39 -3.68 34.87
N LEU A 2 -4.94 -2.71 35.61
CA LEU A 2 -5.32 -1.37 35.08
C LEU A 2 -4.22 -0.63 34.27
N TYR A 3 -2.95 -0.70 34.72
CA TYR A 3 -1.81 -0.11 34.01
C TYR A 3 -1.59 -0.72 32.61
N PHE A 4 -1.73 -2.03 32.47
CA PHE A 4 -1.58 -2.72 31.18
C PHE A 4 -2.82 -2.55 30.29
N THR A 5 -4.02 -2.52 30.86
CA THR A 5 -5.28 -2.48 30.10
C THR A 5 -5.65 -1.08 29.62
N SER A 6 -5.13 -0.01 30.22
CA SER A 6 -5.56 1.36 29.90
C SER A 6 -4.41 2.33 29.62
N TYR A 7 -3.30 2.24 30.35
CA TYR A 7 -2.21 3.22 30.19
C TYR A 7 -1.34 2.95 28.96
N VAL A 8 -0.93 1.70 28.72
CA VAL A 8 -0.12 1.32 27.55
C VAL A 8 -0.85 1.64 26.23
N PRO A 9 -2.14 1.25 26.03
CA PRO A 9 -2.91 1.67 24.86
C PRO A 9 -3.03 3.21 24.72
N LEU A 10 -3.19 3.94 25.82
CA LEU A 10 -3.30 5.39 25.80
C LEU A 10 -2.01 6.05 25.29
N VAL A 11 -0.83 5.58 25.73
CA VAL A 11 0.45 6.12 25.26
C VAL A 11 0.64 5.82 23.78
N LYS A 12 0.34 4.59 23.33
CA LYS A 12 0.36 4.22 21.91
C LYS A 12 -0.52 5.16 21.08
N ASN A 13 -1.75 5.39 21.52
CA ASN A 13 -2.68 6.29 20.82
C ASN A 13 -2.16 7.73 20.75
N LYS A 14 -1.49 8.24 21.80
CA LYS A 14 -0.86 9.57 21.76
C LYS A 14 0.27 9.65 20.72
N LEU A 15 1.08 8.59 20.58
CA LEU A 15 2.13 8.54 19.57
C LEU A 15 1.54 8.49 18.15
N ILE A 16 0.47 7.70 17.95
CA ILE A 16 -0.28 7.69 16.69
C ILE A 16 -0.86 9.08 16.39
N SER A 17 -1.49 9.74 17.36
CA SER A 17 -1.97 11.12 17.21
C SER A 17 -0.85 12.08 16.82
N SER A 18 0.33 11.94 17.41
CA SER A 18 1.51 12.75 17.05
C SER A 18 1.92 12.58 15.58
N ALA A 19 1.81 11.36 15.06
CA ALA A 19 2.08 11.08 13.64
C ALA A 19 1.03 11.76 12.74
N ILE A 20 -0.25 11.68 13.10
CA ILE A 20 -1.35 12.35 12.37
C ILE A 20 -1.15 13.87 12.35
N TYR A 21 -0.82 14.48 13.50
CA TYR A 21 -0.57 15.92 13.56
C TYR A 21 0.65 16.34 12.73
N SER A 22 1.72 15.54 12.74
CA SER A 22 2.92 15.79 11.93
C SER A 22 2.62 15.70 10.43
N GLN A 23 1.75 14.76 10.04
CA GLN A 23 1.25 14.64 8.67
C GLN A 23 0.48 15.90 8.25
N GLN A 24 -0.43 16.40 9.09
CA GLN A 24 -1.19 17.62 8.82
C GLN A 24 -0.30 18.86 8.72
N ALA A 25 0.83 18.88 9.43
CA ALA A 25 1.82 19.94 9.35
C ALA A 25 2.72 19.86 8.10
N GLY A 26 2.61 18.79 7.29
CA GLY A 26 3.33 18.66 6.03
C GLY A 26 4.83 18.35 6.17
N ASP A 27 5.26 17.74 7.28
CA ASP A 27 6.67 17.37 7.53
C ASP A 27 6.84 15.84 7.43
N PRO A 28 7.33 15.30 6.29
CA PRO A 28 7.45 13.86 6.11
C PRO A 28 8.42 13.19 7.09
N ASN A 29 9.52 13.85 7.41
CA ASN A 29 10.55 13.29 8.29
C ASN A 29 10.03 13.17 9.72
N LYS A 30 9.34 14.20 10.23
CA LYS A 30 8.69 14.12 11.55
C LYS A 30 7.57 13.08 11.57
N THR A 31 6.81 12.97 10.48
CA THR A 31 5.73 11.98 10.38
C THR A 31 6.26 10.55 10.43
N LEU A 32 7.28 10.22 9.64
CA LEU A 32 7.92 8.90 9.66
C LEU A 32 8.59 8.59 11.00
N THR A 33 9.21 9.60 11.63
CA THR A 33 9.79 9.47 12.97
C THR A 33 8.71 9.15 14.01
N ALA A 34 7.57 9.84 13.97
CA ALA A 34 6.46 9.59 14.88
C ALA A 34 5.82 8.21 14.67
N PHE A 35 5.66 7.76 13.42
CA PHE A 35 5.22 6.38 13.13
C PHE A 35 6.21 5.34 13.65
N THR A 36 7.52 5.58 13.49
CA THR A 36 8.57 4.71 14.03
C THR A 36 8.44 4.57 15.55
N GLN A 37 8.36 5.69 16.26
CA GLN A 37 8.16 5.71 17.71
C GLN A 37 6.89 4.99 18.14
N ALA A 38 5.79 5.18 17.39
CA ALA A 38 4.55 4.47 17.64
C ALA A 38 4.77 2.96 17.47
N LEU A 39 5.31 2.49 16.35
CA LEU A 39 5.54 1.07 16.04
C LEU A 39 6.49 0.39 17.04
N GLU A 40 7.54 1.06 17.49
CA GLU A 40 8.48 0.55 18.48
C GLU A 40 7.88 0.47 19.90
N TYR A 41 6.85 1.27 20.19
CA TYR A 41 6.22 1.27 21.49
C TYR A 41 5.45 -0.04 21.72
N LYS A 42 5.98 -0.87 22.64
CA LYS A 42 5.40 -2.16 23.01
C LYS A 42 4.01 -1.97 23.63
N SER A 43 2.99 -2.28 22.83
CA SER A 43 1.58 -2.26 23.22
C SER A 43 0.90 -3.54 22.74
N PRO A 44 -0.02 -4.14 23.52
CA PRO A 44 -0.79 -5.30 23.09
C PRO A 44 -1.84 -4.98 22.01
N VAL A 45 -2.07 -3.69 21.74
CA VAL A 45 -3.07 -3.19 20.79
C VAL A 45 -2.49 -2.02 19.99
N GLY A 46 -3.03 -1.75 18.80
CA GLY A 46 -2.67 -0.59 18.00
C GLY A 46 -1.55 -0.82 16.99
N ASN A 47 -0.91 -1.99 16.95
CA ASN A 47 0.21 -2.26 16.03
C ASN A 47 -0.27 -2.39 14.58
N GLU A 48 -1.31 -3.20 14.34
CA GLU A 48 -1.94 -3.36 13.01
C GLU A 48 -2.45 -2.00 12.51
N GLU A 49 -3.13 -1.23 13.35
CA GLU A 49 -3.63 0.10 13.00
C GLU A 49 -2.51 1.08 12.68
N THR A 50 -1.43 1.10 13.46
CA THR A 50 -0.28 1.97 13.21
C THR A 50 0.38 1.63 11.87
N LEU A 51 0.55 0.33 11.57
CA LEU A 51 1.14 -0.13 10.32
C LEU A 51 0.26 0.22 9.12
N SER A 52 -1.03 -0.09 9.20
CA SER A 52 -2.03 0.29 8.19
C SER A 52 -2.03 1.81 7.93
N MET A 53 -1.88 2.64 8.98
CA MET A 53 -1.81 4.09 8.84
C MET A 53 -0.51 4.56 8.19
N LEU A 54 0.63 3.95 8.52
CA LEU A 54 1.91 4.24 7.88
C LEU A 54 1.85 3.94 6.37
N MET A 55 1.28 2.80 5.97
CA MET A 55 1.14 2.43 4.55
C MET A 55 0.24 3.42 3.80
N ARG A 56 -0.89 3.83 4.39
CA ARG A 56 -1.79 4.85 3.82
C ARG A 56 -1.11 6.21 3.69
N TYR A 57 -0.36 6.62 4.72
CA TYR A 57 0.43 7.84 4.66
C TYR A 57 1.44 7.79 3.52
N SER A 58 2.16 6.68 3.38
CA SER A 58 3.15 6.48 2.32
C SER A 58 2.52 6.51 0.93
N ALA A 59 1.34 5.90 0.75
CA ALA A 59 0.59 5.95 -0.50
C ALA A 59 0.18 7.38 -0.85
N ASN A 60 -0.30 8.14 0.13
CA ASN A 60 -0.66 9.55 -0.05
C ASN A 60 0.57 10.40 -0.40
N LEU A 61 1.72 10.13 0.21
CA LEU A 61 2.96 10.85 -0.08
C LEU A 61 3.41 10.59 -1.52
N ILE A 62 3.46 9.31 -1.94
CA ILE A 62 3.77 8.92 -3.32
C ILE A 62 2.81 9.62 -4.30
N ASN A 63 1.51 9.55 -4.04
CA ASN A 63 0.50 10.14 -4.91
C ASN A 63 0.61 11.67 -4.99
N ALA A 64 0.88 12.34 -3.86
CA ALA A 64 1.09 13.78 -3.84
C ALA A 64 2.35 14.17 -4.61
N THR A 65 3.44 13.41 -4.49
CA THR A 65 4.66 13.65 -5.27
C THR A 65 4.42 13.48 -6.76
N ASP A 66 3.73 12.43 -7.20
CA ASP A 66 3.39 12.21 -8.61
C ASP A 66 2.51 13.35 -9.16
N LEU A 67 1.45 13.73 -8.44
CA LEU A 67 0.52 14.77 -8.90
C LEU A 67 1.08 16.19 -8.88
N GLN A 68 1.92 16.52 -7.89
CA GLN A 68 2.41 17.90 -7.70
C GLN A 68 3.78 18.13 -8.35
N ASN A 69 4.59 17.08 -8.47
CA ASN A 69 5.97 17.15 -8.97
C ASN A 69 6.30 15.90 -9.82
N HIS A 70 5.48 15.64 -10.85
CA HIS A 70 5.58 14.46 -11.72
C HIS A 70 7.01 14.21 -12.24
N GLU A 71 7.70 15.26 -12.72
CA GLU A 71 9.09 15.14 -13.20
C GLU A 71 10.05 14.61 -12.13
N VAL A 72 9.86 15.05 -10.87
CA VAL A 72 10.65 14.56 -9.73
C VAL A 72 10.30 13.11 -9.45
N TYR A 73 9.02 12.75 -9.46
CA TYR A 73 8.56 11.38 -9.22
C TYR A 73 9.19 10.36 -10.19
N ILE A 74 9.17 10.67 -11.49
CA ILE A 74 9.70 9.77 -12.53
C ILE A 74 11.24 9.82 -12.65
N SER A 75 11.89 10.81 -12.05
CA SER A 75 13.36 10.91 -12.03
C SER A 75 14.01 9.74 -11.30
N GLU A 76 15.30 9.49 -11.56
CA GLU A 76 16.05 8.44 -10.86
C GLU A 76 16.09 8.67 -9.34
N ASP A 77 16.28 9.93 -8.90
CA ASP A 77 16.33 10.26 -7.48
C ASP A 77 14.96 10.10 -6.81
N GLY A 78 13.89 10.56 -7.46
CA GLY A 78 12.51 10.34 -6.98
C GLY A 78 12.18 8.86 -6.84
N ARG A 79 12.49 8.05 -7.86
CA ARG A 79 12.31 6.59 -7.79
C ARG A 79 13.12 5.95 -6.67
N ARG A 80 14.34 6.42 -6.42
CA ARG A 80 15.16 5.95 -5.28
C ARG A 80 14.50 6.28 -3.93
N GLN A 81 13.93 7.48 -3.79
CA GLN A 81 13.20 7.87 -2.58
C GLN A 81 11.93 7.04 -2.38
N VAL A 82 11.16 6.78 -3.45
CA VAL A 82 10.00 5.89 -3.42
C VAL A 82 10.39 4.48 -2.98
N ARG A 83 11.44 3.91 -3.58
CA ARG A 83 11.97 2.59 -3.18
C ARG A 83 12.42 2.56 -1.72
N ALA A 84 13.06 3.61 -1.22
CA ALA A 84 13.46 3.70 0.18
C ALA A 84 12.23 3.72 1.11
N LEU A 85 11.18 4.45 0.75
CA LEU A 85 9.91 4.49 1.50
C LEU A 85 9.19 3.13 1.47
N LEU A 86 9.14 2.46 0.31
CA LEU A 86 8.56 1.12 0.18
C LEU A 86 9.33 0.10 1.01
N LYS A 87 10.66 0.13 0.96
CA LYS A 87 11.51 -0.73 1.79
C LYS A 87 11.24 -0.49 3.27
N PHE A 88 11.12 0.77 3.70
CA PHE A 88 10.80 1.11 5.08
C PHE A 88 9.46 0.49 5.53
N ASN A 89 8.41 0.57 4.69
CA ASN A 89 7.12 -0.05 4.96
C ASN A 89 7.23 -1.58 5.03
N ASN A 90 7.95 -2.19 4.08
CA ASN A 90 8.12 -3.64 4.02
C ASN A 90 8.91 -4.19 5.23
N ASP A 91 9.98 -3.50 5.66
CA ASP A 91 10.74 -3.89 6.85
C ASP A 91 9.85 -3.89 8.10
N TRP A 92 8.96 -2.91 8.24
CA TRP A 92 8.00 -2.85 9.34
C TRP A 92 6.89 -3.90 9.23
N PHE A 93 6.42 -4.18 8.02
CA PHE A 93 5.46 -5.25 7.77
C PHE A 93 6.03 -6.61 8.18
N ILE A 94 7.25 -6.95 7.74
CA ILE A 94 7.93 -8.20 8.09
C ILE A 94 8.10 -8.31 9.62
N LYS A 95 8.55 -7.24 10.29
CA LYS A 95 8.69 -7.22 11.75
C LYS A 95 7.36 -7.40 12.50
N SER A 96 6.25 -7.03 11.88
CA SER A 96 4.94 -7.01 12.53
C SER A 96 4.11 -8.28 12.27
N GLN A 97 4.58 -9.19 11.41
CA GLN A 97 3.81 -10.34 10.94
C GLN A 97 3.20 -11.19 12.07
N GLU A 98 3.87 -11.29 13.22
CA GLU A 98 3.38 -12.07 14.37
C GLU A 98 2.07 -11.52 14.98
N TYR A 99 1.74 -10.24 14.73
CA TYR A 99 0.53 -9.58 15.24
C TYR A 99 -0.53 -9.33 14.17
N LEU A 100 -0.24 -9.65 12.90
CA LEU A 100 -1.16 -9.41 11.79
C LEU A 100 -2.14 -10.57 11.69
N VAL A 101 -3.42 -10.29 11.95
CA VAL A 101 -4.48 -11.32 11.94
C VAL A 101 -5.17 -11.38 10.57
N SER A 102 -5.13 -10.28 9.81
CA SER A 102 -5.91 -10.12 8.58
C SER A 102 -5.03 -10.01 7.33
N GLN A 103 -5.61 -10.27 6.15
CA GLN A 103 -4.96 -10.03 4.85
C GLN A 103 -4.97 -8.55 4.43
N LYS A 104 -5.52 -7.67 5.28
CA LYS A 104 -5.67 -6.23 4.98
C LYS A 104 -4.31 -5.55 4.83
N ASP A 105 -3.33 -5.86 5.66
CA ASP A 105 -2.02 -5.22 5.55
C ASP A 105 -1.22 -5.76 4.37
N VAL A 106 -1.46 -7.01 3.95
CA VAL A 106 -0.92 -7.54 2.68
C VAL A 106 -1.51 -6.77 1.50
N PHE A 107 -2.83 -6.56 1.50
CA PHE A 107 -3.52 -5.74 0.50
C PHE A 107 -2.96 -4.31 0.46
N LEU A 108 -2.83 -3.66 1.62
CA LEU A 108 -2.29 -2.30 1.71
C LEU A 108 -0.85 -2.23 1.22
N LEU A 109 0.01 -3.17 1.62
CA LEU A 109 1.39 -3.21 1.16
C LEU A 109 1.47 -3.45 -0.36
N GLY A 110 0.74 -4.43 -0.89
CA GLY A 110 0.70 -4.69 -2.33
C GLY A 110 0.20 -3.49 -3.13
N SER A 111 -0.84 -2.81 -2.65
CA SER A 111 -1.38 -1.60 -3.29
C SER A 111 -0.39 -0.44 -3.26
N LEU A 112 0.42 -0.35 -2.20
CA LEU A 112 1.47 0.65 -2.06
C LEU A 112 2.62 0.39 -3.05
N TYR A 113 3.03 -0.87 -3.23
CA TYR A 113 3.99 -1.27 -4.27
C TYR A 113 3.45 -0.97 -5.68
N PHE A 114 2.21 -1.35 -5.96
CA PHE A 114 1.55 -1.02 -7.23
C PHE A 114 1.54 0.49 -7.49
N ARG A 115 1.21 1.30 -6.48
CA ARG A 115 1.19 2.76 -6.61
C ARG A 115 2.58 3.33 -6.89
N GLY A 116 3.61 2.83 -6.21
CA GLY A 116 5.00 3.25 -6.43
C GLY A 116 5.60 2.76 -7.75
N ALA A 117 4.97 1.76 -8.38
CA ALA A 117 5.38 1.20 -9.67
C ALA A 117 4.76 1.92 -10.88
N THR A 118 3.72 2.73 -10.65
CA THR A 118 2.90 3.34 -11.70
C THR A 118 2.90 4.87 -11.60
N SER A 119 2.68 5.53 -12.72
CA SER A 119 2.51 6.98 -12.81
C SER A 119 1.39 7.32 -13.77
N PHE A 120 0.80 8.49 -13.59
CA PHE A 120 -0.23 9.01 -14.48
C PHE A 120 0.36 10.13 -15.33
N ASP A 121 0.21 10.02 -16.65
CA ASP A 121 0.57 11.08 -17.58
C ASP A 121 -0.60 12.09 -17.67
N PRO A 122 -0.41 13.34 -17.22
CA PRO A 122 -1.48 14.34 -17.24
C PRO A 122 -1.85 14.83 -18.64
N GLU A 123 -1.00 14.64 -19.65
CA GLU A 123 -1.27 15.07 -21.02
C GLU A 123 -2.13 14.07 -21.79
N THR A 124 -1.82 12.78 -21.65
CA THR A 124 -2.53 11.68 -22.33
C THR A 124 -3.69 11.14 -21.51
N GLY A 125 -3.66 11.32 -20.19
CA GLY A 125 -4.61 10.72 -19.27
C GLY A 125 -4.37 9.22 -19.05
N GLU A 126 -3.23 8.70 -19.47
CA GLU A 126 -2.89 7.28 -19.38
C GLU A 126 -2.03 6.98 -18.16
N THR A 127 -2.24 5.80 -17.56
CA THR A 127 -1.35 5.28 -16.52
C THR A 127 -0.28 4.40 -17.17
N PHE A 128 0.96 4.53 -16.74
CA PHE A 128 2.09 3.75 -17.26
C PHE A 128 2.99 3.25 -16.14
N ILE A 129 3.83 2.26 -16.46
CA ILE A 129 4.75 1.62 -15.52
C ILE A 129 6.06 2.41 -15.46
N VAL A 130 6.41 2.91 -14.28
CA VAL A 130 7.70 3.59 -14.03
C VAL A 130 8.75 2.67 -13.41
N ASP A 131 8.32 1.55 -12.82
CA ASP A 131 9.20 0.61 -12.15
C ASP A 131 8.62 -0.82 -12.14
N GLN A 132 9.09 -1.66 -13.06
CA GLN A 132 8.58 -3.03 -13.23
C GLN A 132 8.86 -3.93 -12.00
N GLU A 133 10.02 -3.79 -11.35
CA GLU A 133 10.36 -4.65 -10.20
C GLU A 133 9.41 -4.42 -9.03
N LEU A 134 8.99 -3.17 -8.83
CA LEU A 134 8.01 -2.82 -7.80
C LEU A 134 6.61 -3.36 -8.14
N LEU A 135 6.24 -3.32 -9.43
CA LEU A 135 4.98 -3.90 -9.90
C LEU A 135 4.96 -5.40 -9.66
N ASP A 136 6.02 -6.11 -10.03
CA ASP A 136 6.14 -7.56 -9.89
C ASP A 136 6.06 -7.99 -8.42
N TYR A 137 6.71 -7.25 -7.51
CA TYR A 137 6.60 -7.52 -6.08
C TYR A 137 5.18 -7.30 -5.55
N GLY A 138 4.51 -6.22 -5.97
CA GLY A 138 3.10 -5.98 -5.62
C GLY A 138 2.18 -7.10 -6.13
N LYS A 139 2.36 -7.53 -7.38
CA LYS A 139 1.64 -8.66 -7.99
C LYS A 139 1.87 -9.95 -7.23
N GLN A 140 3.11 -10.22 -6.81
CA GLN A 140 3.43 -11.41 -6.03
C GLN A 140 2.63 -11.46 -4.72
N LEU A 141 2.60 -10.35 -3.96
CA LEU A 141 1.82 -10.25 -2.72
C LEU A 141 0.34 -10.55 -2.96
N PHE A 142 -0.22 -10.08 -4.07
CA PHE A 142 -1.62 -10.34 -4.42
C PHE A 142 -1.88 -11.78 -4.86
N ASN A 143 -1.01 -12.34 -5.71
CA ASN A 143 -1.12 -13.73 -6.17
C ASN A 143 -1.05 -14.72 -4.99
N GLU A 144 -0.11 -14.53 -4.05
CA GLU A 144 0.01 -15.38 -2.85
C GLU A 144 -1.28 -15.41 -2.02
N VAL A 145 -1.99 -14.28 -1.94
CA VAL A 145 -3.28 -14.21 -1.23
C VAL A 145 -4.39 -14.90 -2.01
N ILE A 146 -4.49 -14.70 -3.33
CA ILE A 146 -5.53 -15.32 -4.16
C ILE A 146 -5.34 -16.83 -4.23
N GLU A 147 -4.11 -17.33 -4.34
CA GLU A 147 -3.82 -18.77 -4.31
C GLU A 147 -4.33 -19.43 -3.03
N LYS A 148 -4.22 -18.72 -1.89
CA LYS A 148 -4.66 -19.22 -0.59
C LYS A 148 -6.14 -18.97 -0.31
N TYR A 149 -6.67 -17.85 -0.82
CA TYR A 149 -8.02 -17.35 -0.57
C TYR A 149 -8.64 -16.83 -1.88
N PRO A 150 -9.03 -17.73 -2.80
CA PRO A 150 -9.40 -17.36 -4.18
C PRO A 150 -10.65 -16.47 -4.27
N THR A 151 -11.47 -16.41 -3.23
CA THR A 151 -12.70 -15.58 -3.21
C THR A 151 -12.44 -14.11 -2.84
N ARG A 152 -11.18 -13.70 -2.60
CA ARG A 152 -10.82 -12.32 -2.21
C ARG A 152 -10.70 -11.41 -3.43
N VAL A 153 -11.86 -10.99 -3.92
CA VAL A 153 -12.01 -10.21 -5.17
C VAL A 153 -11.25 -8.89 -5.18
N GLU A 154 -11.04 -8.26 -4.03
CA GLU A 154 -10.36 -6.96 -3.95
C GLU A 154 -8.91 -7.02 -4.45
N PHE A 155 -8.28 -8.19 -4.41
CA PHE A 155 -6.92 -8.40 -4.92
C PHE A 155 -6.90 -8.52 -6.45
N MET A 156 -8.01 -8.94 -7.07
CA MET A 156 -8.09 -9.12 -8.52
C MET A 156 -8.08 -7.79 -9.26
N GLU A 157 -8.67 -6.73 -8.70
CA GLU A 157 -8.67 -5.39 -9.31
C GLU A 157 -7.25 -4.93 -9.68
N PHE A 158 -6.28 -5.14 -8.78
CA PHE A 158 -4.90 -4.77 -9.03
C PHE A 158 -4.20 -5.69 -10.03
N LEU A 159 -4.52 -6.98 -10.03
CA LEU A 159 -3.95 -7.91 -11.00
C LEU A 159 -4.48 -7.63 -12.41
N ILE A 160 -5.78 -7.35 -12.55
CA ILE A 160 -6.42 -6.91 -13.80
C ILE A 160 -5.76 -5.62 -14.29
N ALA A 161 -5.63 -4.61 -13.41
CA ALA A 161 -4.97 -3.35 -13.75
C ALA A 161 -3.51 -3.58 -14.18
N SER A 162 -2.78 -4.48 -13.51
CA SER A 162 -1.40 -4.79 -13.90
C SER A 162 -1.31 -5.47 -15.27
N ALA A 163 -2.17 -6.45 -15.55
CA ALA A 163 -2.19 -7.15 -16.84
C ALA A 163 -2.52 -6.20 -17.99
N ARG A 164 -3.45 -5.27 -17.77
CA ARG A 164 -3.77 -4.19 -18.72
C ARG A 164 -2.56 -3.29 -18.99
N LEU A 165 -1.88 -2.82 -17.94
CA LEU A 165 -0.70 -1.96 -18.07
C LEU A 165 0.47 -2.66 -18.77
N GLU A 166 0.60 -3.97 -18.59
CA GLU A 166 1.62 -4.81 -19.23
C GLU A 166 1.25 -5.21 -20.67
N GLY A 167 0.01 -4.98 -21.09
CA GLY A 167 -0.51 -5.44 -22.38
C GLY A 167 -0.70 -6.95 -22.48
N ASP A 168 -0.73 -7.66 -21.34
CA ASP A 168 -0.96 -9.11 -21.28
C ASP A 168 -2.46 -9.41 -21.38
N MET A 169 -2.96 -9.40 -22.63
CA MET A 169 -4.38 -9.57 -22.91
C MET A 169 -4.89 -10.97 -22.54
N GLU A 170 -4.05 -12.01 -22.63
CA GLU A 170 -4.43 -13.37 -22.23
C GLU A 170 -4.66 -13.44 -20.72
N ARG A 171 -3.73 -12.88 -19.94
CA ARG A 171 -3.87 -12.82 -18.48
C ARG A 171 -5.03 -11.91 -18.07
N LEU A 172 -5.22 -10.79 -18.76
CA LEU A 172 -6.32 -9.86 -18.50
C LEU A 172 -7.68 -10.55 -18.68
N ASP A 173 -7.90 -11.23 -19.81
CA ASP A 173 -9.15 -11.92 -20.10
C ASP A 173 -9.41 -13.06 -19.09
N TYR A 174 -8.36 -13.80 -18.70
CA TYR A 174 -8.46 -14.82 -17.65
C TYR A 174 -8.88 -14.23 -16.29
N LEU A 175 -8.25 -13.13 -15.87
CA LEU A 175 -8.54 -12.51 -14.58
C LEU A 175 -9.94 -11.87 -14.54
N ILE A 176 -10.39 -11.26 -15.65
CA ILE A 176 -11.76 -10.75 -15.77
C ILE A 176 -12.77 -11.88 -15.66
N GLY A 177 -12.56 -13.01 -16.36
CA GLY A 177 -13.47 -14.16 -16.25
C GLY A 177 -13.60 -14.69 -14.82
N LEU A 178 -12.47 -14.80 -14.11
CA LEU A 178 -12.47 -15.20 -12.69
C LEU A 178 -13.19 -14.16 -11.80
N ALA A 179 -13.02 -12.87 -12.09
CA ALA A 179 -13.66 -11.79 -11.34
C ALA A 179 -15.18 -11.74 -11.57
N GLU A 180 -15.64 -11.98 -12.80
CA GLU A 180 -17.06 -12.10 -13.15
C GLU A 180 -17.73 -13.29 -12.46
N GLU A 181 -17.04 -14.44 -12.36
CA GLU A 181 -17.55 -15.60 -11.61
C GLU A 181 -17.75 -15.29 -10.12
N LEU A 182 -16.83 -14.51 -9.54
CA LEU A 182 -16.85 -14.17 -8.11
C LEU A 182 -17.78 -12.99 -7.78
N ARG A 183 -17.93 -12.03 -8.68
CA ARG A 183 -18.75 -10.81 -8.54
C ARG A 183 -19.40 -10.44 -9.87
N PRO A 184 -20.46 -11.17 -10.29
CA PRO A 184 -21.16 -10.91 -11.54
C PRO A 184 -21.96 -9.59 -11.52
N ASP A 185 -22.15 -9.00 -10.35
CA ASP A 185 -22.81 -7.70 -10.15
C ASP A 185 -21.91 -6.49 -10.43
N HIS A 186 -20.60 -6.71 -10.58
CA HIS A 186 -19.62 -5.66 -10.84
C HIS A 186 -19.25 -5.60 -12.33
N ASP A 187 -19.15 -4.40 -12.89
CA ASP A 187 -18.81 -4.21 -14.30
C ASP A 187 -17.28 -4.24 -14.51
N TRP A 188 -16.74 -5.45 -14.63
CA TRP A 188 -15.31 -5.70 -14.88
C TRP A 188 -14.85 -5.33 -16.30
N LEU A 189 -15.80 -5.23 -17.25
CA LEU A 189 -15.48 -4.89 -18.64
C LEU A 189 -15.18 -3.40 -18.80
N ALA A 190 -15.74 -2.55 -17.94
CA ALA A 190 -15.35 -1.14 -17.84
C ALA A 190 -13.89 -0.95 -17.41
N THR A 191 -13.24 -1.99 -16.85
CA THR A 191 -11.83 -1.96 -16.44
C THR A 191 -10.86 -2.33 -17.58
N ARG A 192 -11.38 -2.79 -18.72
CA ARG A 192 -10.61 -3.06 -19.96
C ARG A 192 -10.14 -1.76 -20.62
#